data_AF-X1LCC9-F1
#
_entry.id   AF-X1LCC9-F1
#
_cell.length_a   1.000
_cell.length_b   1.000
_cell.length_c   1.000
_cell.angle_alpha   90.00
_cell.angle_beta   90.00
_cell.angle_gamma   90.00
#
_symmetry.space_group_name_H-M   'P 1'
#
loop_
_entity.id
_entity.type
_entity.pdbx_description
1 polymer ?
#
loop_
_entity_poly.entity_id
_entity_poly.type
_entity_poly.pdbx_seq_one_letter_code
_entity_poly.pdbx_strand_id
1 'polypeptide(L)'
;IIKELRIHANEEIAHAITLADQIDFLGGVPTIEVGEMKTSDDNIEMLKQDLEGEEDAIKRYKVRIEQAEELKEFALAQQLRNILAMEQEHAMDLYQALGK
;
A
#
# COMPACT_ATOMS: atom_id res chain seq x y z
N ILE A 1 6.03 16.32 7.70
CA ILE A 1 5.77 15.68 6.41
C ILE A 1 6.97 14.90 5.86
N ILE A 2 8.12 15.50 5.51
CA ILE A 2 9.27 14.73 4.92
C ILE A 2 9.74 13.56 5.78
N LYS A 3 9.71 13.69 7.12
CA LYS A 3 10.03 12.58 8.03
C LYS A 3 9.05 11.41 7.86
N GLU A 4 7.76 11.69 7.84
CA GLU A 4 6.70 10.68 7.69
C GLU A 4 6.74 10.04 6.30
N LEU A 5 6.91 10.84 5.22
CA LEU A 5 7.05 10.28 3.86
C LEU A 5 8.25 9.33 3.71
N ARG A 6 9.32 9.52 4.50
CA ARG A 6 10.44 8.56 4.53
C ARG A 6 10.11 7.28 5.28
N ILE A 7 9.23 7.35 6.27
CA ILE A 7 8.75 6.18 7.01
C ILE A 7 7.84 5.37 6.06
N HIS A 8 6.85 6.02 5.46
CA HIS A 8 5.95 5.43 4.46
C HIS A 8 6.75 4.74 3.35
N ALA A 9 7.75 5.41 2.75
CA ALA A 9 8.57 4.80 1.70
C ALA A 9 9.31 3.52 2.12
N ASN A 10 9.71 3.39 3.39
CA ASN A 10 10.33 2.14 3.89
C ASN A 10 9.27 1.06 4.13
N GLU A 11 8.08 1.45 4.61
CA GLU A 11 6.93 0.57 4.79
C GLU A 11 6.44 0.03 3.44
N GLU A 12 6.35 0.87 2.41
CA GLU A 12 5.98 0.44 1.05
C GLU A 12 6.92 -0.63 0.48
N ILE A 13 8.22 -0.48 0.72
CA ILE A 13 9.20 -1.51 0.32
C ILE A 13 8.98 -2.80 1.12
N ALA A 14 8.67 -2.70 2.42
CA ALA A 14 8.36 -3.87 3.25
C ALA A 14 7.05 -4.56 2.82
N HIS A 15 6.04 -3.80 2.39
CA HIS A 15 4.80 -4.31 1.79
C HIS A 15 5.13 -5.11 0.53
N ALA A 16 5.92 -4.53 -0.39
CA ALA A 16 6.32 -5.17 -1.64
C ALA A 16 7.08 -6.48 -1.41
N ILE A 17 8.01 -6.53 -0.43
CA ILE A 17 8.73 -7.75 -0.06
C ILE A 17 7.76 -8.81 0.46
N THR A 18 6.87 -8.43 1.38
CA THR A 18 5.87 -9.37 1.94
C THR A 18 4.99 -9.95 0.82
N LEU A 19 4.54 -9.11 -0.12
CA LEU A 19 3.73 -9.56 -1.26
C LEU A 19 4.52 -10.47 -2.20
N ALA A 20 5.79 -10.16 -2.49
CA ALA A 20 6.64 -10.99 -3.33
C ALA A 20 6.82 -12.39 -2.73
N ASP A 21 7.09 -12.49 -1.43
CA ASP A 21 7.22 -13.76 -0.72
C ASP A 21 5.92 -14.58 -0.79
N GLN A 22 4.77 -13.94 -0.62
CA GLN A 22 3.47 -14.62 -0.71
C GLN A 22 3.14 -15.07 -2.14
N ILE A 23 3.46 -14.27 -3.16
CA ILE A 23 3.24 -14.62 -4.56
C ILE A 23 4.11 -15.82 -4.95
N ASP A 24 5.39 -15.83 -4.58
CA ASP A 24 6.31 -16.95 -4.83
C ASP A 24 5.84 -18.23 -4.10
N PHE A 25 5.48 -18.12 -2.82
CA PHE A 25 4.97 -19.24 -2.03
C PHE A 25 3.73 -19.90 -2.64
N LEU A 26 2.84 -19.11 -3.25
CA LEU A 26 1.65 -19.61 -3.96
C LEU A 26 1.94 -20.12 -5.38
N GLY A 27 3.21 -20.18 -5.79
CA GLY A 27 3.65 -20.68 -7.10
C GLY A 27 3.53 -19.66 -8.24
N GLY A 28 3.32 -18.39 -7.91
CA GLY A 28 3.35 -17.27 -8.86
C GLY A 28 4.77 -16.75 -9.10
N VAL A 29 4.89 -15.76 -9.99
CA VAL A 29 6.14 -15.02 -10.23
C VAL A 29 5.89 -13.56 -9.87
N PRO A 30 6.57 -12.99 -8.86
CA PRO A 30 6.46 -11.57 -8.54
C PRO A 30 6.85 -10.71 -9.74
N THR A 31 6.06 -9.66 -10.01
CA THR A 31 6.38 -8.73 -11.10
C THR A 31 7.41 -7.69 -10.68
N ILE A 32 8.20 -7.23 -11.63
CA ILE A 32 9.09 -6.06 -11.50
C ILE A 32 8.51 -4.83 -12.22
N GLU A 33 7.36 -4.98 -12.88
CA GLU A 33 6.67 -3.89 -13.56
C GLU A 33 6.00 -2.98 -12.52
N VAL A 34 6.35 -1.69 -12.55
CA VAL A 34 5.79 -0.66 -11.69
C VAL A 34 4.69 0.07 -12.44
N GLY A 35 3.63 0.46 -11.74
CA GLY A 35 2.57 1.31 -12.28
C GLY A 35 3.06 2.71 -12.70
N GLU A 36 2.16 3.52 -13.24
CA GLU A 36 2.48 4.91 -13.59
C GLU A 36 2.92 5.70 -12.35
N MET A 37 4.12 6.30 -12.42
CA MET A 37 4.62 7.20 -11.38
C MET A 37 4.25 8.65 -11.74
N LYS A 38 3.33 9.24 -10.99
CA LYS A 38 2.98 10.66 -11.12
C LYS A 38 3.98 11.52 -10.36
N THR A 39 4.33 12.67 -10.93
CA THR A 39 5.19 13.68 -10.28
C THR A 39 4.67 15.09 -10.55
N SER A 40 5.07 16.04 -9.71
CA SER A 40 4.70 17.45 -9.82
C SER A 40 5.74 18.33 -9.12
N ASP A 41 5.95 19.54 -9.63
CA ASP A 41 6.74 20.59 -8.96
C ASP A 41 5.96 21.28 -7.82
N ASP A 42 4.64 21.03 -7.72
CA ASP A 42 3.80 21.49 -6.62
C ASP A 42 3.69 20.41 -5.52
N ASN A 43 4.16 20.76 -4.32
CA ASN A 43 4.10 19.88 -3.15
C ASN A 43 2.67 19.47 -2.78
N ILE A 44 1.68 20.37 -2.94
CA ILE A 44 0.29 20.04 -2.60
C ILE A 44 -0.25 18.99 -3.59
N GLU A 45 0.10 19.13 -4.86
CA GLU A 45 -0.29 18.16 -5.88
C GLU A 45 0.38 16.80 -5.66
N MET A 46 1.68 16.78 -5.30
CA MET A 46 2.36 15.53 -4.92
C MET A 46 1.65 14.80 -3.77
N LEU A 47 1.26 15.51 -2.70
CA LEU A 47 0.56 14.89 -1.57
C LEU A 47 -0.83 14.36 -1.93
N LYS A 48 -1.53 14.98 -2.89
CA LYS A 48 -2.81 14.46 -3.40
C LYS A 48 -2.63 13.22 -4.25
N GLN A 49 -1.57 13.19 -5.07
CA GLN A 49 -1.23 12.02 -5.88
C GLN A 49 -0.87 10.84 -4.99
N ASP A 50 -0.14 11.10 -3.89
CA ASP A 50 0.19 10.11 -2.87
C ASP A 50 -1.08 9.57 -2.19
N LEU A 51 -1.98 10.47 -1.75
CA LEU A 51 -3.25 10.08 -1.12
C LEU A 51 -4.14 9.25 -2.07
N GLU A 52 -4.19 9.59 -3.36
CA GLU A 52 -4.91 8.80 -4.37
C GLU A 52 -4.31 7.38 -4.48
N GLY A 53 -2.98 7.25 -4.37
CA GLY A 53 -2.28 5.98 -4.30
C GLY A 53 -2.71 5.15 -3.10
N GLU A 54 -2.71 5.73 -1.90
CA GLU A 54 -3.10 5.02 -0.67
C GLU A 54 -4.57 4.59 -0.71
N GLU A 55 -5.47 5.43 -1.24
CA GLU A 55 -6.88 5.10 -1.39
C GLU A 55 -7.11 3.93 -2.37
N ASP A 56 -6.35 3.85 -3.47
CA ASP A 56 -6.38 2.71 -4.39
C ASP A 56 -5.80 1.44 -3.74
N ALA A 57 -4.67 1.56 -3.04
CA ALA A 57 -4.05 0.46 -2.29
C ALA A 57 -5.02 -0.13 -1.26
N ILE A 58 -5.64 0.71 -0.43
CA ILE A 58 -6.67 0.32 0.55
C ILE A 58 -7.80 -0.47 -0.12
N LYS A 59 -8.31 0.01 -1.27
CA LYS A 59 -9.38 -0.67 -2.00
C LYS A 59 -8.92 -2.04 -2.48
N ARG A 60 -7.72 -2.15 -3.03
CA ARG A 60 -7.15 -3.40 -3.54
C ARG A 60 -6.89 -4.40 -2.42
N TYR A 61 -6.35 -3.97 -1.28
CA TYR A 61 -6.12 -4.85 -0.13
C TYR A 61 -7.41 -5.42 0.44
N LYS A 62 -8.49 -4.63 0.53
CA LYS A 62 -9.80 -5.14 0.96
C LYS A 62 -10.26 -6.32 0.09
N VAL A 63 -10.15 -6.18 -1.24
CA VAL A 63 -10.50 -7.26 -2.18
C VAL A 63 -9.60 -8.48 -1.97
N ARG A 64 -8.29 -8.32 -1.77
CA ARG A 64 -7.38 -9.46 -1.57
C ARG A 64 -7.56 -10.15 -0.23
N ILE A 65 -7.95 -9.41 0.81
CA ILE A 65 -8.32 -9.99 2.11
C ILE A 65 -9.54 -10.89 1.95
N GLU A 66 -10.61 -10.41 1.29
CA GLU A 66 -11.81 -11.22 1.03
C GLU A 66 -11.46 -12.51 0.28
N GLN A 67 -10.65 -12.42 -0.77
CA GLN A 67 -10.21 -13.58 -1.55
C GLN A 67 -9.37 -14.57 -0.73
N ALA A 68 -8.44 -14.06 0.09
CA ALA A 68 -7.64 -14.92 0.96
C ALA A 68 -8.51 -15.64 2.00
N GLU A 69 -9.54 -14.98 2.55
CA GLU A 69 -10.49 -15.58 3.48
C GLU A 69 -11.38 -16.64 2.81
N GLU A 70 -11.87 -16.38 1.60
CA GLU A 70 -12.64 -17.36 0.80
C GLU A 70 -11.84 -18.64 0.53
N LEU A 71 -10.53 -18.49 0.30
CA LEU A 71 -9.60 -19.61 0.09
C LEU A 71 -9.10 -20.25 1.40
N LYS A 72 -9.51 -19.71 2.56
CA LYS A 72 -9.03 -20.12 3.90
C LYS A 72 -7.52 -19.95 4.11
N GLU A 73 -6.90 -19.06 3.35
CA GLU A 73 -5.51 -18.64 3.52
C GLU A 73 -5.41 -17.61 4.65
N PHE A 74 -5.70 -18.03 5.87
CA PHE A 74 -5.87 -17.12 7.02
C PHE A 74 -4.59 -16.36 7.40
N ALA A 75 -3.41 -16.99 7.23
CA ALA A 75 -2.14 -16.33 7.47
C ALA A 75 -1.90 -15.18 6.47
N LEU A 76 -2.15 -15.44 5.18
CA LEU A 76 -2.09 -14.41 4.14
C LEU A 76 -3.09 -13.29 4.42
N ALA A 77 -4.34 -13.63 4.75
CA ALA A 77 -5.37 -12.64 5.11
C ALA A 77 -4.90 -11.75 6.27
N GLN A 78 -4.26 -12.31 7.30
CA GLN A 78 -3.71 -11.53 8.41
C GLN A 78 -2.56 -10.61 7.97
N GLN A 79 -1.65 -11.07 7.12
CA GLN A 79 -0.56 -10.24 6.59
C GLN A 79 -1.12 -9.07 5.77
N LEU A 80 -2.10 -9.32 4.90
CA LEU A 80 -2.78 -8.29 4.12
C LEU A 80 -3.54 -7.29 5.01
N ARG A 81 -4.13 -7.73 6.13
CA ARG A 81 -4.76 -6.83 7.12
C ARG A 81 -3.75 -5.93 7.81
N ASN A 82 -2.54 -6.42 8.09
CA ASN A 82 -1.47 -5.60 8.66
C ASN A 82 -1.03 -4.52 7.67
N ILE A 83 -0.87 -4.88 6.38
CA ILE A 83 -0.56 -3.90 5.34
C ILE A 83 -1.68 -2.86 5.24
N LEU A 84 -2.94 -3.31 5.11
CA LEU A 84 -4.10 -2.42 5.07
C LEU A 84 -4.15 -1.43 6.24
N ALA A 85 -3.75 -1.84 7.44
CA ALA A 85 -3.73 -0.94 8.60
C ALA A 85 -2.68 0.18 8.44
N MET A 86 -1.50 -0.13 7.89
CA MET A 86 -0.46 0.87 7.58
C MET A 86 -0.92 1.82 6.47
N GLU A 87 -1.49 1.30 5.38
CA GLU A 87 -2.02 2.14 4.29
C GLU A 87 -3.11 3.13 4.79
N GLN A 88 -3.94 2.69 5.73
CA GLN A 88 -4.95 3.56 6.35
C GLN A 88 -4.33 4.65 7.24
N GLU A 89 -3.22 4.35 7.90
CA GLU A 89 -2.43 5.34 8.64
C GLU A 89 -1.79 6.35 7.68
N HIS A 90 -1.17 5.89 6.59
CA HIS A 90 -0.58 6.76 5.56
C HIS A 90 -1.63 7.71 4.98
N ALA A 91 -2.79 7.20 4.59
CA ALA A 91 -3.90 8.01 4.07
C ALA A 91 -4.36 9.06 5.10
N MET A 92 -4.43 8.71 6.39
CA MET A 92 -4.77 9.65 7.45
C MET A 92 -3.72 10.76 7.60
N ASP A 93 -2.44 10.42 7.58
CA ASP A 93 -1.33 11.38 7.67
C ASP A 93 -1.34 12.36 6.49
N LEU A 94 -1.57 11.85 5.27
CA LEU A 94 -1.67 12.66 4.06
C LEU A 94 -2.90 13.57 4.08
N TYR A 95 -4.04 13.07 4.56
CA TYR A 95 -5.26 13.86 4.72
C TYR A 95 -5.05 15.04 5.69
N GLN A 96 -4.41 14.78 6.83
CA GLN A 96 -4.02 15.83 7.79
C GLN A 96 -3.01 16.82 7.19
N ALA A 97 -2.01 16.33 6.43
CA ALA A 97 -1.01 17.17 5.78
C ALA A 97 -1.62 18.11 4.73
N LEU A 98 -2.70 17.70 4.09
CA LEU A 98 -3.50 18.51 3.16
C LEU A 98 -4.47 19.47 3.87
N GLY A 99 -4.51 19.46 5.21
CA GLY A 99 -5.36 20.34 6.02
C GLY A 99 -6.85 19.98 5.96
N LYS A 100 -7.17 18.72 5.74
CA LYS A 100 -8.55 18.23 5.68
C LYS A 100 -8.96 17.50 6.95
#